data_AF-A0A059FU04-F1
#
_entry.id   AF-A0A059FU04-F1
#
_cell.length_a   1.000
_cell.length_b   1.000
_cell.length_c   1.000
_cell.angle_alpha   90.00
_cell.angle_beta   90.00
_cell.angle_gamma   90.00
#
_symmetry.space_group_name_H-M   'P 1'
#
loop_
_entity.id
_entity.type
_entity.pdbx_description
1 polymer ?
#
loop_
_entity_poly.entity_id
_entity_poly.type
_entity_poly.pdbx_seq_one_letter_code
_entity_poly.pdbx_strand_id
1 'polypeptide(L)'
;MIRFLIASTIGLSLLGAAHAATFVQKDRATLRALDKITGRSTDIEVKVGEPVVFGSLKVELKACYQTPPEEAPESAAFLKIDSTQPVAVETMDAAVAAEEVETVNEDNPELFSGWMYASSPGLSALEHPVYDIWVIRCTASAPVKLSDPVVPTDTEPEPE
;
A
#
# COMPACT_ATOMS: atom_id res chain seq x y z
N MET A 1 -24.36 -8.71 -68.08
CA MET A 1 -23.68 -7.40 -67.95
C MET A 1 -24.64 -6.43 -67.25
N ILE A 2 -24.67 -6.41 -65.91
CA ILE A 2 -25.46 -5.46 -65.10
C ILE A 2 -24.54 -4.91 -64.01
N ARG A 3 -24.71 -3.62 -63.74
CA ARG A 3 -23.76 -2.61 -63.28
C ARG A 3 -24.30 -1.99 -61.98
N PHE A 4 -23.43 -1.82 -60.97
CA PHE A 4 -23.54 -0.90 -59.80
C PHE A 4 -24.70 -1.18 -58.80
N LEU A 5 -24.62 -0.94 -57.49
CA LEU A 5 -23.97 0.12 -56.70
C LEU A 5 -23.54 -0.42 -55.32
N ILE A 6 -22.30 -0.14 -54.90
CA ILE A 6 -21.80 -0.34 -53.54
C ILE A 6 -22.03 0.98 -52.80
N ALA A 7 -23.00 1.04 -51.91
CA ALA A 7 -23.19 2.20 -51.02
C ALA A 7 -22.29 2.01 -49.78
N SER A 8 -21.12 2.64 -49.81
CA SER A 8 -20.21 2.68 -48.67
C SER A 8 -20.57 3.87 -47.78
N THR A 9 -21.29 3.62 -46.68
CA THR A 9 -21.54 4.62 -45.64
C THR A 9 -20.32 4.72 -44.74
N ILE A 10 -19.52 5.76 -44.97
CA ILE A 10 -18.41 6.18 -44.09
C ILE A 10 -19.03 6.70 -42.80
N GLY A 11 -19.08 5.84 -41.77
CA GLY A 11 -19.47 6.21 -40.42
C GLY A 11 -18.31 6.93 -39.72
N LEU A 12 -18.47 8.24 -39.53
CA LEU A 12 -17.58 9.11 -38.77
C LEU A 12 -17.43 8.60 -37.34
N SER A 13 -16.31 7.95 -37.05
CA SER A 13 -15.98 7.45 -35.72
C SER A 13 -15.51 8.61 -34.85
N LEU A 14 -16.29 8.96 -33.82
CA LEU A 14 -15.88 9.85 -32.74
C LEU A 14 -14.72 9.18 -31.97
N LEU A 15 -13.47 9.60 -32.23
CA LEU A 15 -12.35 9.29 -31.36
C LEU A 15 -12.45 10.17 -30.12
N GLY A 16 -13.04 9.64 -29.05
CA GLY A 16 -12.88 10.22 -27.72
C GLY A 16 -11.43 10.07 -27.26
N ALA A 17 -10.78 11.16 -26.87
CA ALA A 17 -9.46 11.11 -26.27
C ALA A 17 -9.55 10.50 -24.86
N ALA A 18 -9.23 9.22 -24.73
CA ALA A 18 -9.03 8.60 -23.43
C ALA A 18 -7.79 9.22 -22.78
N HIS A 19 -7.97 9.95 -21.68
CA HIS A 19 -6.85 10.31 -20.81
C HIS A 19 -6.43 9.06 -20.06
N ALA A 20 -5.24 8.54 -20.38
CA ALA A 20 -4.63 7.48 -19.60
C ALA A 20 -4.24 8.05 -18.24
N ALA A 21 -4.73 7.45 -17.16
CA ALA A 21 -4.36 7.89 -15.82
C ALA A 21 -2.85 7.73 -15.63
N THR A 22 -2.19 8.79 -15.18
CA THR A 22 -0.75 8.75 -14.98
C THR A 22 -0.47 8.19 -13.59
N PHE A 23 0.14 7.01 -13.49
CA PHE A 23 0.49 6.43 -12.19
C PHE A 23 1.94 6.77 -11.83
N VAL A 24 2.14 7.37 -10.65
CA VAL A 24 3.46 7.69 -10.11
C VAL A 24 3.82 6.66 -9.05
N GLN A 25 4.96 5.99 -9.22
CA GLN A 25 5.43 5.00 -8.26
C GLN A 25 5.79 5.67 -6.93
N LYS A 26 5.41 5.01 -5.84
CA LYS A 26 5.73 5.35 -4.46
C LYS A 26 6.35 4.14 -3.78
N ASP A 27 7.09 4.39 -2.72
CA ASP A 27 7.86 3.38 -1.98
C ASP A 27 7.20 2.97 -0.66
N ARG A 28 6.13 3.65 -0.23
CA ARG A 28 5.36 3.27 0.96
C ARG A 28 3.86 3.19 0.66
N ALA A 29 3.17 2.32 1.40
CA ALA A 29 1.72 2.22 1.42
C ALA A 29 1.23 2.38 2.86
N THR A 30 0.18 3.18 3.06
CA THR A 30 -0.65 3.08 4.27
C THR A 30 -1.74 2.07 3.98
N LEU A 31 -1.78 0.99 4.76
CA LEU A 31 -2.81 -0.04 4.72
C LEU A 31 -3.66 0.08 5.99
N ARG A 32 -4.94 -0.27 5.90
CA ARG A 32 -5.81 -0.42 7.06
C ARG A 32 -6.04 -1.90 7.31
N ALA A 33 -5.80 -2.32 8.54
CA ALA A 33 -6.05 -3.66 9.02
C ALA A 33 -7.22 -3.64 10.01
N LEU A 34 -8.28 -4.41 9.72
CA LEU A 34 -9.43 -4.60 10.60
C LEU A 34 -9.35 -5.98 11.23
N ASP A 35 -9.40 -6.03 12.55
CA ASP A 35 -9.68 -7.25 13.29
C ASP A 35 -11.21 -7.45 13.34
N LYS A 36 -11.71 -8.49 12.68
CA LYS A 36 -13.15 -8.83 12.59
C LYS A 36 -13.72 -9.33 13.91
N ILE A 37 -12.88 -9.81 14.82
CA ILE A 37 -13.29 -10.33 16.13
C ILE A 37 -13.49 -9.16 17.10
N THR A 38 -12.57 -8.20 17.12
CA THR A 38 -12.66 -7.04 18.03
C THR A 38 -13.32 -5.81 17.41
N GLY A 39 -13.43 -5.75 16.08
CA GLY A 39 -13.93 -4.60 15.34
C GLY A 39 -12.95 -3.41 15.29
N ARG A 40 -11.72 -3.56 15.80
CA ARG A 40 -10.71 -2.48 15.81
C ARG A 40 -10.00 -2.40 14.46
N SER A 41 -9.87 -1.18 13.94
CA SER A 41 -9.07 -0.86 12.75
C SER A 41 -7.77 -0.17 13.15
N THR A 42 -6.67 -0.62 12.57
CA THR A 42 -5.33 -0.06 12.76
C THR A 42 -4.73 0.27 11.40
N ASP A 43 -4.16 1.47 11.28
CA ASP A 43 -3.42 1.84 10.07
C ASP A 43 -1.95 1.41 10.24
N ILE A 44 -1.46 0.65 9.27
CA ILE A 44 -0.08 0.16 9.24
C ILE A 44 0.62 0.75 8.01
N GLU A 45 1.87 1.18 8.18
CA GLU A 45 2.68 1.65 7.08
C GLU A 45 3.66 0.54 6.65
N VAL A 46 3.65 0.21 5.37
CA VAL A 46 4.52 -0.82 4.79
C VAL A 46 5.39 -0.18 3.71
N LYS A 47 6.68 -0.49 3.71
CA LYS A 47 7.61 -0.02 2.68
C LYS A 47 7.87 -1.13 1.67
N VAL A 48 8.12 -0.75 0.42
CA VAL A 48 8.35 -1.70 -0.67
C VAL A 48 9.58 -2.56 -0.33
N GLY A 49 9.39 -3.88 -0.33
CA GLY A 49 10.43 -4.86 -0.01
C GLY A 49 10.76 -5.03 1.48
N GLU A 50 10.08 -4.29 2.37
CA GLU A 50 10.24 -4.39 3.82
C GLU A 50 8.94 -4.93 4.42
N PRO A 51 8.77 -6.26 4.50
CA PRO A 51 7.55 -6.87 5.02
C PRO A 51 7.36 -6.56 6.52
N VAL A 52 6.11 -6.40 6.92
CA VAL A 52 5.72 -6.18 8.32
C VAL A 52 4.77 -7.28 8.79
N VAL A 53 4.73 -7.52 10.09
CA VAL A 53 3.81 -8.47 10.72
C VAL A 53 2.71 -7.72 11.44
N PHE A 54 1.46 -8.10 11.16
CA PHE A 54 0.25 -7.66 11.86
C PHE A 54 -0.54 -8.88 12.33
N GLY A 55 -0.63 -9.08 13.64
CA GLY A 55 -1.28 -10.26 14.22
C GLY A 55 -0.61 -11.56 13.75
N SER A 56 -1.33 -12.35 12.95
CA SER A 56 -0.82 -13.60 12.35
C SER A 56 -0.62 -13.49 10.83
N LEU A 57 -0.45 -12.27 10.32
CA LEU A 57 -0.25 -12.00 8.90
C LEU A 57 1.11 -11.33 8.68
N LYS A 58 1.88 -11.85 7.74
CA LYS A 58 3.07 -11.19 7.20
C LYS A 58 2.67 -10.48 5.91
N VAL A 59 2.76 -9.16 5.91
CA VAL A 59 2.30 -8.28 4.84
C VAL A 59 3.49 -7.70 4.13
N GLU A 60 3.62 -8.00 2.84
CA GLU A 60 4.69 -7.51 1.98
C GLU A 60 4.14 -6.61 0.88
N LEU A 61 4.69 -5.41 0.76
CA LEU A 61 4.42 -4.49 -0.34
C LEU A 61 5.43 -4.71 -1.46
N LYS A 62 4.96 -5.14 -2.65
CA LYS A 62 5.82 -5.31 -3.84
C LYS A 62 5.88 -4.06 -4.70
N ALA A 63 4.77 -3.35 -4.82
CA ALA A 63 4.67 -2.12 -5.61
C ALA A 63 3.54 -1.23 -5.09
N CYS A 64 3.71 0.08 -5.22
CA CYS A 64 2.69 1.07 -4.87
C CYS A 64 2.69 2.19 -5.92
N TYR A 65 1.52 2.55 -6.41
CA TYR A 65 1.34 3.63 -7.38
C TYR A 65 0.24 4.58 -6.92
N GLN A 66 0.46 5.87 -7.13
CA GLN A 66 -0.45 6.97 -6.78
C GLN A 66 -0.71 7.82 -8.01
N THR A 67 -1.96 8.19 -8.28
CA THR A 67 -2.26 9.22 -9.28
C THR A 67 -1.87 10.62 -8.79
N PRO A 68 -1.42 11.52 -9.69
CA PRO A 68 -1.14 12.91 -9.37
C PRO A 68 -2.37 13.65 -8.80
N PRO A 69 -2.16 14.71 -8.01
CA PRO A 69 -3.25 15.51 -7.45
C PRO A 69 -4.15 16.18 -8.50
N GLU A 70 -3.69 16.34 -9.73
CA GLU A 70 -4.44 16.91 -10.85
C GLU A 70 -5.50 15.94 -11.42
N GLU A 71 -5.38 14.65 -11.08
CA GLU A 71 -6.30 13.58 -11.51
C GLU A 71 -7.17 13.10 -10.33
N ALA A 72 -8.14 12.22 -10.63
CA ALA A 72 -8.90 11.57 -9.57
C ALA A 72 -7.96 10.76 -8.66
N PRO A 73 -8.05 10.89 -7.33
CA PRO A 73 -7.15 10.22 -6.41
C PRO A 73 -7.38 8.72 -6.44
N GLU A 74 -6.34 7.97 -6.79
CA GLU A 74 -6.32 6.51 -6.81
C GLU A 74 -4.97 6.01 -6.32
N SER A 75 -5.02 4.91 -5.56
CA SER A 75 -3.83 4.22 -5.09
C SER A 75 -3.96 2.74 -5.43
N ALA A 76 -3.01 2.23 -6.20
CA ALA A 76 -2.94 0.82 -6.56
C ALA A 76 -1.68 0.21 -5.94
N ALA A 77 -1.85 -0.83 -5.12
CA ALA A 77 -0.75 -1.52 -4.45
C ALA A 77 -0.77 -3.01 -4.76
N PHE A 78 0.37 -3.57 -5.12
CA PHE A 78 0.55 -5.02 -5.20
C PHE A 78 1.03 -5.52 -3.85
N LEU A 79 0.21 -6.34 -3.21
CA LEU A 79 0.49 -6.91 -1.90
C LEU A 79 0.64 -8.42 -2.02
N LYS A 80 1.58 -8.97 -1.26
CA LYS A 80 1.67 -10.39 -0.95
C LYS A 80 1.47 -10.55 0.56
N ILE A 81 0.54 -11.39 0.96
CA ILE A 81 0.20 -11.62 2.36
C ILE A 81 0.31 -13.12 2.62
N ASP A 82 1.20 -13.49 3.52
CA ASP A 82 1.34 -14.86 3.99
C ASP A 82 0.79 -14.97 5.42
N SER A 83 0.39 -16.17 5.82
CA SER A 83 0.20 -16.45 7.24
C SER A 83 1.53 -16.37 7.98
N THR A 84 1.50 -16.13 9.28
CA THR A 84 2.66 -16.33 10.15
C THR A 84 2.17 -16.78 11.51
N GLN A 85 3.03 -17.49 12.25
CA GLN A 85 2.75 -17.73 13.66
C GLN A 85 2.61 -16.37 14.36
N PRO A 86 1.61 -16.21 15.24
CA PRO A 86 1.44 -15.00 16.02
C PRO A 86 2.67 -14.85 16.88
N VAL A 87 3.58 -13.99 16.45
CA VAL A 87 4.65 -13.56 17.31
C VAL A 87 3.99 -12.72 18.39
N ALA A 88 4.38 -12.96 19.63
CA ALA A 88 3.91 -12.22 20.78
C ALA A 88 4.34 -10.76 20.62
N VAL A 89 3.67 -10.02 19.73
CA VAL A 89 3.68 -8.58 19.72
C VAL A 89 2.95 -8.23 21.01
N GLU A 90 3.70 -7.82 22.03
CA GLU A 90 3.17 -7.57 23.37
C GLU A 90 2.02 -6.53 23.37
N THR A 91 1.83 -5.82 22.25
CA THR A 91 0.71 -4.91 22.00
C THR A 91 0.26 -4.97 20.53
N MET A 92 -1.02 -5.24 20.25
CA MET A 92 -1.62 -5.21 18.89
C MET A 92 -1.68 -3.79 18.26
N ASP A 93 -0.97 -2.82 18.84
CA ASP A 93 -1.09 -1.40 18.54
C ASP A 93 -0.13 -0.93 17.43
N ALA A 94 0.81 -1.77 16.97
CA ALA A 94 1.72 -1.46 15.87
C ALA A 94 2.12 -2.72 15.06
N ALA A 95 2.36 -2.53 13.76
CA ALA A 95 3.01 -3.54 12.93
C ALA A 95 4.52 -3.57 13.22
N VAL A 96 5.10 -4.76 13.27
CA VAL A 96 6.54 -4.98 13.56
C VAL A 96 7.27 -5.35 12.27
N ALA A 97 8.52 -4.92 12.11
CA ALA A 97 9.33 -5.33 10.96
C ALA A 97 9.54 -6.86 10.98
N ALA A 98 9.35 -7.53 9.84
CA ALA A 98 9.44 -8.99 9.81
C ALA A 98 10.85 -9.53 10.11
N GLU A 99 11.89 -8.73 9.92
CA GLU A 99 13.27 -9.11 10.25
C GLU A 99 13.55 -9.18 11.76
N GLU A 100 12.78 -8.46 12.58
CA GLU A 100 12.86 -8.49 14.04
C GLU A 100 12.04 -9.64 14.64
N VAL A 101 11.25 -10.29 13.81
CA VAL A 101 10.33 -11.35 14.17
C VAL A 101 10.97 -12.69 13.80
N GLU A 102 11.23 -13.55 14.80
CA GLU A 102 11.62 -14.93 14.55
C GLU A 102 10.46 -15.68 13.87
N THR A 103 10.34 -15.56 12.55
CA THR A 103 9.35 -16.32 11.78
C THR A 103 9.82 -17.77 11.72
N VAL A 104 9.16 -18.62 12.50
CA VAL A 104 9.42 -20.06 12.49
C VAL A 104 8.80 -20.61 11.19
N ASN A 105 9.66 -20.91 10.21
CA ASN A 105 9.39 -21.47 8.86
C ASN A 105 9.15 -20.47 7.71
N GLU A 106 9.85 -20.75 6.61
CA GLU A 106 9.72 -20.09 5.30
C GLU A 106 8.52 -20.63 4.50
N ASP A 107 7.91 -21.73 4.94
CA ASP A 107 6.80 -22.45 4.31
C ASP A 107 5.41 -21.98 4.78
N ASN A 108 5.25 -20.70 5.12
CA ASN A 108 3.95 -20.17 5.49
C ASN A 108 3.00 -20.12 4.27
N PRO A 109 1.72 -20.51 4.40
CA PRO A 109 0.79 -20.47 3.30
C PRO A 109 0.54 -19.02 2.84
N GLU A 110 0.63 -18.80 1.53
CA GLU A 110 0.23 -17.54 0.90
C GLU A 110 -1.30 -17.41 0.99
N LEU A 111 -1.77 -16.32 1.59
CA LEU A 111 -3.19 -16.03 1.78
C LEU A 111 -3.73 -15.08 0.72
N PHE A 112 -2.88 -14.18 0.21
CA PHE A 112 -3.24 -13.24 -0.84
C PHE A 112 -2.01 -12.82 -1.65
N SER A 113 -2.18 -12.66 -2.96
CA SER A 113 -1.18 -12.09 -3.85
C SER A 113 -1.89 -11.40 -5.00
N GLY A 114 -1.84 -10.07 -5.05
CA GLY A 114 -2.61 -9.32 -6.04
C GLY A 114 -2.61 -7.80 -5.87
N TRP A 115 -3.29 -7.15 -6.81
CA TRP A 115 -3.48 -5.70 -6.84
C TRP A 115 -4.70 -5.28 -6.02
N MET A 116 -4.51 -4.43 -5.03
CA MET A 116 -5.58 -3.73 -4.33
C MET A 116 -5.69 -2.28 -4.79
N TYR A 117 -6.91 -1.75 -4.84
CA TYR A 117 -7.22 -0.37 -5.21
C TYR A 117 -7.90 0.35 -4.03
N ALA A 118 -7.42 1.54 -3.68
CA ALA A 118 -7.95 2.28 -2.54
C ALA A 118 -9.39 2.73 -2.75
N SER A 119 -9.78 3.05 -3.99
CA SER A 119 -11.16 3.43 -4.31
C SER A 119 -12.15 2.25 -4.24
N SER A 120 -11.66 1.02 -4.44
CA SER A 120 -12.49 -0.17 -4.59
C SER A 120 -11.89 -1.40 -3.88
N PRO A 121 -11.78 -1.39 -2.53
CA PRO A 121 -11.16 -2.49 -1.79
C PRO A 121 -11.80 -3.86 -2.02
N GLY A 122 -13.11 -3.88 -2.29
CA GLY A 122 -13.86 -5.11 -2.52
C GLY A 122 -13.58 -5.83 -3.85
N LEU A 123 -12.81 -5.23 -4.78
CA LEU A 123 -12.46 -5.87 -6.06
C LEU A 123 -11.34 -6.91 -5.92
N SER A 124 -10.52 -6.79 -4.89
CA SER A 124 -9.40 -7.70 -4.63
C SER A 124 -9.08 -7.70 -3.14
N ALA A 125 -10.06 -8.07 -2.33
CA ALA A 125 -9.89 -8.11 -0.88
C ALA A 125 -9.13 -9.37 -0.43
N LEU A 126 -8.42 -9.26 0.69
CA LEU A 126 -7.89 -10.42 1.40
C LEU A 126 -9.06 -11.23 1.98
N GLU A 127 -9.17 -12.51 1.63
CA GLU A 127 -10.15 -13.42 2.22
C GLU A 127 -9.56 -14.15 3.44
N HIS A 128 -9.58 -13.51 4.61
CA HIS A 128 -9.12 -14.10 5.87
C HIS A 128 -10.22 -14.11 6.96
N PRO A 129 -10.35 -15.18 7.78
CA PRO A 129 -11.44 -15.29 8.75
C PRO A 129 -11.38 -14.27 9.90
N VAL A 130 -10.19 -13.82 10.29
CA VAL A 130 -10.00 -12.96 11.48
C VAL A 130 -9.67 -11.51 11.12
N TYR A 131 -9.04 -11.28 9.96
CA TYR A 131 -8.48 -9.98 9.60
C TYR A 131 -8.94 -9.59 8.20
N ASP A 132 -9.11 -8.30 7.95
CA ASP A 132 -9.17 -7.72 6.60
C ASP A 132 -8.05 -6.70 6.47
N ILE A 133 -7.38 -6.67 5.31
CA ILE A 133 -6.36 -5.68 4.99
C ILE A 133 -6.71 -5.05 3.64
N TRP A 134 -6.66 -3.73 3.57
CA TRP A 134 -6.80 -3.01 2.31
C TRP A 134 -5.90 -1.77 2.25
N VAL A 135 -5.57 -1.36 1.02
CA VAL A 135 -4.79 -0.13 0.78
C VAL A 135 -5.65 1.11 1.00
N ILE A 136 -5.07 2.10 1.69
CA ILE A 136 -5.68 3.43 1.87
C ILE A 136 -5.03 4.45 0.94
N ARG A 137 -3.69 4.46 0.89
CA ARG A 137 -2.94 5.37 0.01
C ARG A 137 -1.50 4.91 -0.21
N CYS A 138 -0.93 5.34 -1.32
CA CYS A 138 0.51 5.24 -1.60
C CYS A 138 1.20 6.57 -1.26
N THR A 139 2.26 6.54 -0.46
CA THR A 139 3.00 7.73 -0.01
C THR A 139 4.48 7.60 -0.34
N ALA A 140 5.14 8.75 -0.57
CA ALA A 140 6.59 8.77 -0.66
C ALA A 140 7.20 8.61 0.74
N SER A 141 8.43 8.10 0.81
CA SER A 141 9.25 8.18 2.01
C SER A 141 9.20 9.57 2.62
N ALA A 142 8.97 9.63 3.92
CA ALA A 142 9.04 10.87 4.66
C ALA A 142 10.42 11.52 4.41
N PRO A 143 10.48 12.83 4.10
CA PRO A 143 11.76 13.50 4.01
C PRO A 143 12.47 13.36 5.36
N VAL A 144 13.73 12.94 5.34
CA VAL A 144 14.57 12.87 6.55
C VAL A 144 14.61 14.28 7.13
N LYS A 145 14.03 14.48 8.32
CA LYS A 145 14.24 15.71 9.08
C LYS A 145 15.74 15.79 9.37
N LEU A 146 16.42 16.77 8.77
CA LEU A 146 17.75 17.14 9.22
C LEU A 146 17.61 17.55 10.69
N SER A 147 18.30 16.85 11.59
CA SER A 147 18.35 17.23 13.00
C SER A 147 18.90 18.65 13.11
N ASP A 148 18.28 19.47 13.95
CA ASP A 148 18.72 20.85 14.16
C ASP A 148 20.21 20.89 14.56
N PRO A 149 20.99 21.89 14.08
CA PRO A 149 22.38 22.00 14.45
C PRO A 149 22.50 22.09 15.97
N VAL A 150 23.31 21.20 16.56
CA VAL A 150 23.68 21.26 17.98
C VAL A 150 24.41 22.58 18.19
N VAL A 151 23.72 23.57 18.74
CA VAL A 151 24.35 24.80 19.24
C VAL A 151 25.15 24.39 20.47
N PRO A 152 26.48 24.58 20.48
CA PRO A 152 27.27 24.33 21.68
C PRO A 152 26.74 25.23 22.79
N THR A 153 26.34 24.65 23.92
CA THR A 153 25.97 25.42 25.11
C THR A 153 27.25 26.06 25.63
N ASP A 154 27.44 27.35 25.33
CA ASP A 154 28.48 28.15 25.97
C ASP A 154 28.25 28.09 27.49
N THR A 155 29.23 27.52 28.19
CA THR A 155 29.27 27.45 29.65
C THR A 155 29.54 28.87 30.16
N GLU A 156 28.51 29.56 30.64
CA GLU A 156 28.68 30.81 31.37
C GLU A 156 29.21 30.48 32.78
N PRO A 157 30.34 31.05 33.22
CA PRO A 157 30.91 30.74 34.53
C PRO A 157 30.09 31.40 35.64
N GLU A 158 29.65 30.60 36.62
CA GLU A 158 29.05 31.06 37.87
C GLU A 158 29.99 32.04 38.60
N PRO A 159 29.53 33.23 39.05
CA PRO A 159 30.33 34.10 39.89
C PRO A 159 30.29 33.64 41.36
N GLU A 160 31.47 33.64 41.99
CA GLU A 160 31.74 33.32 43.41
C GLU A 160 31.03 34.25 44.42
#